data_AF-A0AAD7L1L4-F1
#
_entry.id   AF-A0AAD7L1L4-F1
#
_cell.length_a   1.000
_cell.length_b   1.000
_cell.length_c   1.000
_cell.angle_alpha   90.00
_cell.angle_beta   90.00
_cell.angle_gamma   90.00
#
_symmetry.space_group_name_H-M   'P 1'
#
loop_
_entity.id
_entity.type
_entity.pdbx_description
1 polymer ?
#
loop_
_entity_poly.entity_id
_entity_poly.type
_entity_poly.pdbx_seq_one_letter_code
_entity_poly.pdbx_strand_id
1 'polypeptide(L)'
;MIHNILMLLTYKKQECGLNIENWSYSEETECVGFARLGSEDQIIVAGTMRQLQMTDFGQPLHCFVIAGKTHPVEEEMLDFYRLETGIVAKR
;
A
#
# COMPACT_ATOMS: atom_id res chain seq x y z
N MET A 1 10.96 -5.33 1.33
CA MET A 1 10.88 -5.18 -0.14
C MET A 1 9.78 -4.21 -0.61
N ILE A 2 8.63 -4.08 0.07
CA ILE A 2 7.65 -3.00 -0.22
C ILE A 2 8.27 -1.61 -0.05
N HIS A 3 9.17 -1.44 0.92
CA HIS A 3 9.96 -0.21 1.03
C HIS A 3 10.73 0.12 -0.26
N ASN A 4 11.24 -0.87 -1.00
CA ASN A 4 11.94 -0.64 -2.27
C ASN A 4 10.97 -0.34 -3.43
N ILE A 5 9.79 -0.98 -3.46
CA ILE A 5 8.76 -0.70 -4.47
C ILE A 5 8.18 0.70 -4.26
N LEU A 6 7.84 1.06 -3.02
CA LEU A 6 7.37 2.41 -2.70
C LEU A 6 8.46 3.46 -2.91
N MET A 7 9.70 3.19 -2.47
CA MET A 7 10.82 4.10 -2.72
C MET A 7 11.08 4.27 -4.22
N LEU A 8 10.91 3.24 -5.06
CA LEU A 8 10.98 3.38 -6.52
C LEU A 8 9.85 4.24 -7.08
N LEU A 9 8.62 4.12 -6.58
CA LEU A 9 7.49 4.97 -7.00
C LEU A 9 7.68 6.42 -6.56
N THR A 10 8.19 6.66 -5.34
CA THR A 10 8.56 8.00 -4.84
C THR A 10 9.77 8.57 -5.58
N TYR A 11 10.75 7.75 -5.94
CA TYR A 11 11.94 8.16 -6.68
C TYR A 11 11.62 8.52 -8.14
N LYS A 12 10.79 7.72 -8.81
CA LYS A 12 10.27 8.05 -10.15
C LYS A 12 9.45 9.34 -10.15
N LYS A 13 8.83 9.70 -9.02
CA LYS A 13 8.17 11.01 -8.86
C LYS A 13 9.13 12.18 -9.00
N GLN A 14 10.40 12.01 -8.59
CA GLN A 14 11.42 13.06 -8.59
C GLN A 14 12.13 13.21 -9.94
N GLU A 15 12.30 12.13 -10.72
CA GLU A 15 12.96 12.17 -12.04
C GLU A 15 12.12 12.85 -13.13
N CYS A 16 10.80 12.82 -13.03
CA CYS A 16 9.95 13.18 -14.18
C CYS A 16 9.85 14.68 -14.47
N GLY A 17 10.14 15.60 -13.55
CA GLY A 17 10.07 17.05 -13.81
C GLY A 17 8.74 17.55 -14.40
N LEU A 18 7.65 16.76 -14.29
CA LEU A 18 6.35 17.04 -14.90
C LEU A 18 5.50 17.91 -13.98
N ASN A 19 4.77 18.86 -14.60
CA ASN A 19 3.76 19.69 -13.94
C ASN A 19 2.85 18.83 -13.05
N ILE A 20 2.56 19.33 -11.85
CA ILE A 20 1.86 18.63 -10.74
C ILE A 20 0.46 18.13 -11.11
N GLU A 21 -0.09 18.53 -12.27
CA GLU A 21 -1.49 18.36 -12.62
C GLU A 21 -1.93 16.95 -13.07
N ASN A 22 -1.05 15.95 -13.27
CA ASN A 22 -1.50 14.63 -13.75
C ASN A 22 -0.72 13.40 -13.20
N TRP A 23 -0.53 13.32 -11.89
CA TRP A 23 -0.04 12.09 -11.26
C TRP A 23 -1.18 11.07 -11.12
N SER A 24 -0.96 9.83 -11.58
CA SER A 24 -1.97 8.76 -11.45
C SER A 24 -2.16 8.26 -10.02
N TYR A 25 -1.24 8.57 -9.11
CA TYR A 25 -1.31 8.19 -7.69
C TYR A 25 -0.60 9.25 -6.81
N SER A 26 -0.95 9.29 -5.53
CA SER A 26 -0.41 10.15 -4.49
C SER A 26 -0.18 9.38 -3.19
N GLU A 27 0.37 10.04 -2.18
CA GLU A 27 0.56 9.43 -0.84
C GLU A 27 -0.76 9.03 -0.17
N GLU A 28 -1.86 9.67 -0.56
CA GLU A 28 -3.22 9.41 -0.07
C GLU A 28 -3.97 8.38 -0.92
N THR A 29 -3.34 7.82 -1.96
CA THR A 29 -3.97 6.78 -2.77
C THR A 29 -4.13 5.51 -1.96
N GLU A 30 -5.35 4.96 -1.98
CA GLU A 30 -5.71 3.69 -1.36
C GLU A 30 -4.96 2.53 -2.02
N CYS A 31 -4.34 1.71 -1.19
CA CYS A 31 -3.46 0.62 -1.59
C CYS A 31 -3.64 -0.60 -0.68
N VAL A 32 -3.19 -1.75 -1.17
CA VAL A 32 -3.14 -2.99 -0.41
C VAL A 32 -1.75 -3.61 -0.52
N GLY A 33 -1.15 -3.87 0.63
CA GLY A 33 0.13 -4.54 0.76
C GLY A 33 -0.07 -5.98 1.20
N PHE A 34 0.68 -6.87 0.59
CA PHE A 34 0.64 -8.29 0.88
C PHE A 34 2.05 -8.82 1.16
N ALA A 35 2.16 -9.76 2.09
CA ALA A 35 3.35 -10.56 2.27
C ALA A 35 3.00 -12.03 2.50
N ARG A 36 3.76 -12.93 1.86
CA ARG A 36 3.71 -14.38 2.05
C ARG A 36 2.29 -14.96 1.95
N LEU A 37 1.53 -14.52 0.94
CA LEU A 37 0.16 -14.99 0.70
C LEU A 37 0.08 -16.53 0.67
N GLY A 38 -0.81 -17.11 1.47
CA GLY A 38 -0.98 -18.55 1.61
C GLY A 38 -0.08 -19.23 2.65
N SER A 39 0.81 -18.50 3.33
CA SER A 39 1.53 -19.01 4.50
C SER A 39 0.75 -18.77 5.80
N GLU A 40 1.15 -19.45 6.87
CA GLU A 40 0.58 -19.26 8.21
C GLU A 40 0.85 -17.84 8.76
N ASP A 41 1.93 -17.22 8.32
CA ASP A 41 2.37 -15.89 8.73
C ASP A 41 2.10 -14.82 7.65
N GLN A 42 1.07 -15.04 6.81
CA GLN A 42 0.67 -14.09 5.79
C GLN A 42 0.26 -12.73 6.40
N ILE A 43 0.56 -11.65 5.68
CA ILE A 43 0.19 -10.29 6.06
C ILE A 43 -0.59 -9.66 4.91
N ILE A 44 -1.77 -9.11 5.23
CA ILE A 44 -2.62 -8.34 4.32
C ILE A 44 -2.99 -7.05 5.02
N VAL A 45 -2.70 -5.92 4.40
CA VAL A 45 -2.90 -4.59 4.99
C VAL A 45 -3.42 -3.64 3.93
N ALA A 46 -4.57 -3.02 4.18
CA ALA A 46 -5.17 -1.99 3.34
C ALA A 46 -5.04 -0.60 3.99
N GLY A 47 -4.88 0.43 3.17
CA GLY A 47 -4.79 1.81 3.62
C GLY A 47 -4.08 2.70 2.61
N THR A 48 -3.79 3.94 3.00
CA THR A 48 -3.10 4.88 2.11
C THR A 48 -1.67 4.42 1.82
N MET A 49 -1.15 4.82 0.66
CA MET A 49 0.23 4.55 0.28
C MET A 49 1.22 4.95 1.38
N ARG A 50 1.00 6.11 2.03
CA ARG A 50 1.79 6.56 3.17
C ARG A 50 1.74 5.61 4.36
N GLN A 51 0.56 5.09 4.72
CA GLN A 51 0.42 4.14 5.82
C GLN A 51 1.17 2.83 5.52
N LEU A 52 1.04 2.32 4.30
CA LEU A 52 1.73 1.09 3.89
C LEU A 52 3.26 1.28 3.83
N GLN A 53 3.75 2.49 3.53
CA GLN A 53 5.18 2.81 3.60
C GLN A 53 5.78 2.58 4.98
N MET A 54 5.00 2.87 6.03
CA MET A 54 5.40 2.80 7.43
C MET A 54 5.14 1.42 8.04
N THR A 55 4.48 0.52 7.32
CA THR A 55 4.12 -0.82 7.80
C THR A 55 5.28 -1.80 7.57
N ASP A 56 5.62 -2.59 8.58
CA ASP A 56 6.56 -3.69 8.44
C ASP A 56 5.83 -4.94 7.92
N PHE A 57 6.22 -5.39 6.73
CA PHE A 57 5.68 -6.59 6.08
C PHE A 57 6.54 -7.83 6.35
N GLY A 58 7.63 -7.69 7.10
CA GLY A 58 8.53 -8.77 7.45
C GLY A 58 9.31 -9.31 6.25
N GLN A 59 9.43 -10.64 6.19
CA GLN A 59 10.23 -11.33 5.18
C GLN A 59 9.50 -11.45 3.82
N PRO A 60 10.24 -11.46 2.70
CA PRO A 60 9.72 -11.74 1.35
C PRO A 60 8.90 -13.05 1.26
N LEU A 61 8.02 -13.23 0.27
CA LEU A 61 7.71 -12.41 -0.91
C LEU A 61 6.61 -11.37 -0.66
N HIS A 62 6.69 -10.20 -1.31
CA HIS A 62 5.70 -9.13 -1.16
C HIS A 62 4.96 -8.84 -2.47
N CYS A 63 3.68 -8.46 -2.38
CA CYS A 63 2.88 -7.93 -3.48
C CYS A 63 2.25 -6.59 -3.05
N PHE A 64 1.99 -5.71 -4.01
CA PHE A 64 1.43 -4.38 -3.77
C PHE A 64 0.40 -4.06 -4.84
N VAL A 65 -0.77 -3.59 -4.42
CA VAL A 65 -1.90 -3.25 -5.28
C VAL A 65 -2.29 -1.80 -5.01
N ILE A 66 -2.43 -1.01 -6.08
CA ILE A 66 -3.02 0.33 -6.02
C ILE A 66 -4.49 0.17 -6.36
N ALA A 67 -5.37 0.53 -5.42
CA ALA A 67 -6.81 0.43 -5.63
C ALA A 67 -7.29 1.59 -6.50
N GLY A 68 -8.02 1.25 -7.56
CA GLY A 68 -8.73 2.23 -8.39
C GLY A 68 -10.10 2.55 -7.79
N LYS A 69 -11.09 2.81 -8.64
CA LYS A 69 -12.49 2.86 -8.21
C LYS A 69 -12.98 1.44 -7.91
N THR A 70 -13.41 1.23 -6.69
CA THR A 70 -13.91 -0.03 -6.13
C THR A 70 -15.43 -0.06 -6.09
N HIS A 71 -16.00 -1.25 -6.11
CA HIS A 71 -17.40 -1.51 -5.80
C HIS A 71 -17.60 -1.55 -4.27
N PRO A 72 -18.78 -1.22 -3.73
CA PRO A 72 -19.04 -1.27 -2.27
C PRO A 72 -18.66 -2.60 -1.61
N VAL A 73 -18.91 -3.73 -2.27
CA VAL A 73 -18.52 -5.06 -1.78
C VAL A 73 -16.99 -5.24 -1.70
N GLU A 74 -16.24 -4.61 -2.60
CA GLU A 74 -14.77 -4.63 -2.54
C GLU A 74 -14.27 -3.77 -1.36
N GLU A 75 -14.88 -2.61 -1.11
CA GLU A 75 -14.58 -1.79 0.06
C GLU A 75 -14.86 -2.52 1.37
N GLU A 76 -16.01 -3.19 1.49
CA GLU A 76 -16.33 -4.03 2.64
C GLU A 76 -15.25 -5.10 2.89
N MET A 77 -14.67 -5.66 1.82
CA MET A 77 -13.57 -6.62 1.94
C MET A 77 -12.26 -5.96 2.39
N LEU A 78 -11.96 -4.75 1.89
CA LEU A 78 -10.78 -3.99 2.28
C LEU A 78 -10.82 -3.56 3.75
N ASP A 79 -12.01 -3.26 4.27
CA ASP A 79 -12.22 -2.83 5.65
C ASP A 79 -11.75 -3.88 6.68
N PHE A 80 -11.81 -5.18 6.36
CA PHE A 80 -11.26 -6.22 7.24
C PHE A 80 -9.74 -6.12 7.45
N TYR A 81 -9.03 -5.49 6.52
CA TYR A 81 -7.57 -5.36 6.53
C TYR A 81 -7.11 -3.91 6.68
N ARG A 82 -8.03 -2.97 6.86
CA ARG A 82 -7.74 -1.54 6.87
C ARG A 82 -6.99 -1.14 8.14
N LEU A 83 -5.95 -0.32 7.98
CA LEU A 83 -5.25 0.28 9.10
C LEU A 83 -6.14 1.33 9.78
N GLU A 84 -6.40 1.14 11.07
CA GLU A 84 -7.03 2.18 11.89
C GLU A 84 -6.08 3.37 12.06
N THR A 85 -6.60 4.58 11.84
CA THR A 85 -5.86 5.82 12.04
C THR A 85 -5.45 5.98 13.50
N GLY A 86 -4.18 5.67 13.81
CA GLY A 86 -3.60 5.85 15.14
C GLY A 86 -2.63 4.75 15.58
N ILE A 87 -2.60 3.61 14.89
CA ILE A 87 -1.76 2.47 15.26
C ILE A 87 -0.88 2.08 14.07
N VAL A 88 0.42 2.34 14.17
CA VAL A 88 1.41 1.67 13.30
C VAL A 88 1.40 0.21 13.70
N ALA A 89 0.88 -0.66 12.83
CA ALA A 89 0.77 -2.08 13.09
C ALA A 89 2.17 -2.68 13.33
N LYS A 90 2.53 -2.84 14.61
CA LYS A 90 3.43 -3.91 15.06
C LYS A 90 2.53 -5.08 15.47
N ARG A 91 2.30 -6.01 14.55
CA ARG A 91 1.89 -7.37 14.91
C ARG A 91 3.09 -8.28 14.76
#